data_AF-A0A9P0QQN0-F1
#
_entry.id   AF-A0A9P0QQN0-F1
#
_cell.length_a   1.000
_cell.length_b   1.000
_cell.length_c   1.000
_cell.angle_alpha   90.00
_cell.angle_beta   90.00
_cell.angle_gamma   90.00
#
_symmetry.space_group_name_H-M   'P 1'
#
loop_
_entity.id
_entity.type
_entity.pdbx_description
1 polymer ?
#
loop_
_entity_poly.entity_id
_entity_poly.type
_entity_poly.pdbx_seq_one_letter_code
_entity_poly.pdbx_strand_id
1 'polypeptide(L)'
;MFLIHGKSVSDCIKRALDIVLTESEHGDLTIFYVNGTISDKLFYLVKQSKLSNKEAILKQFNYEKVDDIVSLKSYLSGIDCNRKTIVIVEGLLQILSNGFSDYTEKNCYLVEILMTLKKSEANHDFKAIILDELNYFVSLHCSDLIKVS
;
A
#
# COMPACT_ATOMS: atom_id res chain seq x y z
N MET A 1 1.01 -8.07 7.35
CA MET A 1 0.47 -7.37 6.17
C MET A 1 -0.91 -6.91 6.52
N PHE A 2 -1.16 -5.61 6.47
CA PHE A 2 -2.46 -5.04 6.76
C PHE A 2 -3.25 -4.94 5.46
N LEU A 3 -4.33 -5.71 5.41
CA LEU A 3 -5.34 -5.49 4.40
C LEU A 3 -6.40 -4.58 5.00
N ILE A 4 -6.40 -3.30 4.60
CA ILE A 4 -7.39 -2.34 5.05
C ILE A 4 -8.48 -2.28 4.00
N HIS A 5 -9.64 -2.78 4.38
CA HIS A 5 -10.81 -2.75 3.52
C HIS A 5 -11.96 -2.08 4.25
N GLY A 6 -12.76 -1.32 3.52
CA GLY A 6 -13.83 -0.51 4.09
C GLY A 6 -14.87 -0.18 3.04
N LYS A 7 -16.06 0.24 3.50
CA LYS A 7 -17.15 0.64 2.59
C LYS A 7 -16.84 1.90 1.79
N SER A 8 -15.84 2.67 2.19
CA SER A 8 -15.40 3.87 1.51
C SER A 8 -13.88 3.96 1.46
N VAL A 9 -13.34 4.38 0.30
CA VAL A 9 -11.91 4.68 0.12
C VAL A 9 -11.43 5.71 1.16
N SER A 10 -12.28 6.66 1.54
CA SER A 10 -11.93 7.68 2.54
C SER A 10 -11.63 7.10 3.92
N ASP A 11 -12.34 6.06 4.34
CA ASP A 11 -12.13 5.48 5.67
C ASP A 11 -10.92 4.54 5.68
N CYS A 12 -10.67 3.84 4.57
CA CYS A 12 -9.42 3.11 4.36
C CYS A 12 -8.21 4.06 4.42
N ILE A 13 -8.30 5.21 3.75
CA ILE A 13 -7.28 6.26 3.76
C ILE A 13 -7.02 6.75 5.19
N LYS A 14 -8.06 7.11 5.95
CA LYS A 14 -7.89 7.57 7.35
C LYS A 14 -7.16 6.52 8.19
N ARG A 15 -7.53 5.24 8.05
CA ARG A 15 -6.90 4.16 8.80
C ARG A 15 -5.43 3.95 8.42
N ALA A 16 -5.11 4.07 7.13
CA ALA A 16 -3.72 4.04 6.67
C ALA A 16 -2.90 5.18 7.30
N LEU A 17 -3.48 6.39 7.33
CA LEU A 17 -2.85 7.55 7.96
C LEU A 17 -2.64 7.37 9.46
N ASP A 18 -3.61 6.79 10.17
CA ASP A 18 -3.47 6.49 11.60
C ASP A 18 -2.29 5.55 11.86
N ILE A 19 -2.15 4.48 11.07
CA ILE A 19 -1.03 3.55 11.18
C ILE A 19 0.30 4.28 10.92
N VAL A 20 0.39 5.04 9.83
CA VAL A 20 1.59 5.84 9.51
C VAL A 20 1.95 6.78 10.66
N LEU A 21 0.96 7.46 11.23
CA LEU A 21 1.16 8.38 12.34
C LEU A 21 1.68 7.66 13.58
N THR A 22 1.08 6.54 13.97
CA THR A 22 1.56 5.74 15.11
C THR A 22 2.98 5.24 14.86
N GLU A 23 3.29 4.74 13.67
CA GLU A 23 4.63 4.22 13.37
C GLU A 23 5.71 5.31 13.36
N SER A 24 5.34 6.53 12.97
CA SER A 24 6.24 7.70 12.92
C SER A 24 6.68 8.21 14.29
N GLU A 25 5.94 7.87 15.35
CA GLU A 25 6.29 8.26 16.72
C GLU A 25 7.49 7.45 17.26
N HIS A 26 7.86 6.37 16.57
CA HIS A 26 8.89 5.42 16.99
C HIS A 26 10.23 5.55 16.25
N GLY A 27 10.42 6.56 15.39
CA GLY A 27 11.69 6.82 14.71
C GLY A 27 11.54 7.27 13.26
N ASP A 28 12.66 7.23 12.51
CA ASP A 28 12.67 7.48 11.07
C ASP A 28 11.86 6.41 10.33
N LEU A 29 10.99 6.86 9.42
CA LEU A 29 9.98 6.06 8.74
C LEU A 29 9.91 6.43 7.25
N THR A 30 10.40 5.54 6.40
CA THR A 30 10.23 5.67 4.95
C THR A 30 8.85 5.19 4.54
N ILE A 31 8.15 5.98 3.72
CA ILE A 31 6.83 5.65 3.20
C ILE A 31 6.90 5.61 1.69
N PHE A 32 6.43 4.54 1.09
CA PHE A 32 6.24 4.40 -0.35
C PHE A 32 4.74 4.31 -0.62
N TYR A 33 4.19 5.29 -1.30
CA TYR A 33 2.80 5.31 -1.74
C TYR A 33 2.71 5.04 -3.24
N VAL A 34 2.10 3.91 -3.57
CA VAL A 34 1.89 3.45 -4.93
C VAL A 34 0.43 3.64 -5.31
N ASN A 35 0.17 4.46 -6.33
CA ASN A 35 -1.18 4.77 -6.79
C ASN A 35 -1.52 4.09 -8.11
N GLY A 36 -2.43 3.12 -8.01
CA GLY A 36 -3.06 2.40 -9.11
C GLY A 36 -4.28 3.08 -9.72
N THR A 37 -4.80 4.13 -9.08
CA THR A 37 -6.07 4.77 -9.45
C THR A 37 -5.87 6.05 -10.26
N ILE A 38 -6.95 6.59 -10.83
CA ILE A 38 -6.95 7.90 -11.50
C ILE A 38 -6.86 9.06 -10.48
N SER A 39 -7.22 8.80 -9.21
CA SER A 39 -7.36 9.85 -8.19
C SER A 39 -6.17 9.84 -7.23
N ASP A 40 -5.53 10.99 -7.00
CA ASP A 40 -4.42 11.10 -6.05
C ASP A 40 -4.90 11.47 -4.63
N LYS A 41 -6.08 10.98 -4.22
CA LYS A 41 -6.79 11.41 -3.00
C LYS A 41 -5.93 11.26 -1.75
N LEU A 42 -5.30 10.10 -1.53
CA LEU A 42 -4.44 9.91 -0.36
C LEU A 42 -3.26 10.88 -0.36
N PHE A 43 -2.58 11.05 -1.49
CA PHE A 43 -1.46 11.97 -1.63
C PHE A 43 -1.85 13.42 -1.31
N TYR A 44 -2.98 13.88 -1.85
CA TYR A 44 -3.50 15.22 -1.54
C TYR A 44 -3.88 15.37 -0.07
N LEU A 45 -4.54 14.37 0.53
CA LEU A 45 -4.90 14.38 1.95
C LEU A 45 -3.66 14.39 2.85
N VAL A 46 -2.63 13.60 2.53
CA VAL A 46 -1.33 13.62 3.23
C VAL A 46 -0.74 15.02 3.17
N LYS A 47 -0.67 15.63 1.97
CA LYS A 47 -0.14 16.99 1.78
C LYS A 47 -0.93 18.07 2.52
N GLN A 48 -2.26 17.95 2.59
CA GLN A 48 -3.13 18.95 3.24
C GLN A 48 -3.28 18.76 4.76
N SER A 49 -3.04 17.54 5.27
CA SER A 49 -3.24 17.22 6.68
C SER A 49 -2.20 17.86 7.60
N LYS A 50 -2.42 17.74 8.93
CA LYS A 50 -1.45 18.11 9.99
C LYS A 50 -0.11 17.37 9.91
N LEU A 51 0.05 16.40 8.99
CA LEU A 51 1.34 15.80 8.63
C LEU A 51 2.31 16.82 8.03
N SER A 52 1.81 17.94 7.50
CA SER A 52 2.64 19.08 7.07
C SER A 52 3.53 19.66 8.18
N ASN A 53 3.07 19.63 9.44
CA ASN A 53 3.87 20.02 10.60
C ASN A 53 4.87 18.92 11.04
N LYS A 54 4.77 17.72 10.48
CA LYS A 54 5.76 16.64 10.62
C LYS A 54 6.60 16.60 9.35
N GLU A 55 7.36 17.67 9.07
CA GLU A 55 8.23 17.79 7.87
C GLU A 55 9.10 16.54 7.61
N ALA A 56 9.51 15.84 8.66
CA ALA A 56 10.25 14.58 8.58
C ALA A 56 9.49 13.48 7.83
N ILE A 57 8.17 13.37 8.01
CA ILE A 57 7.33 12.37 7.32
C ILE A 57 7.20 12.71 5.84
N LEU A 58 7.01 14.00 5.49
CA LEU A 58 6.92 14.41 4.09
C LEU A 58 8.24 14.22 3.33
N LYS A 59 9.39 14.38 4.00
CA LYS A 59 10.71 14.10 3.38
C LYS A 59 10.95 12.62 3.08
N GLN A 60 10.22 11.74 3.76
CA GLN A 60 10.37 10.30 3.64
C GLN A 60 9.18 9.66 2.91
N PHE A 61 8.26 10.47 2.36
CA PHE A 61 7.09 10.03 1.59
C PHE A 61 7.38 10.04 0.08
N ASN A 62 7.57 8.86 -0.49
CA ASN A 62 7.82 8.63 -1.90
C ASN A 62 6.50 8.29 -2.60
N TYR A 63 6.19 8.99 -3.69
CA TYR A 63 4.99 8.76 -4.48
C TYR A 63 5.37 8.14 -5.82
N GLU A 64 4.67 7.06 -6.20
CA GLU A 64 4.77 6.46 -7.52
C GLU A 64 3.38 6.20 -8.10
N LYS A 65 3.17 6.61 -9.35
CA LYS A 65 1.99 6.23 -10.12
C LYS A 65 2.30 4.96 -10.90
N VAL A 66 1.48 3.94 -10.76
CA VAL A 66 1.65 2.67 -11.46
C VAL A 66 0.34 2.29 -12.14
N ASP A 67 0.41 1.91 -13.42
CA ASP A 67 -0.78 1.63 -14.21
C ASP A 67 -0.94 0.13 -14.60
N ASP A 68 0.08 -0.69 -14.36
CA ASP A 68 0.12 -2.11 -14.67
C ASP A 68 0.93 -2.92 -13.66
N ILE A 69 0.76 -4.23 -13.67
CA ILE A 69 1.35 -5.11 -12.66
C ILE A 69 2.87 -5.27 -12.78
N VAL A 70 3.40 -5.17 -13.99
CA VAL A 70 4.83 -5.37 -14.26
C VAL A 70 5.59 -4.20 -13.66
N SER A 71 5.07 -3.00 -13.88
CA SER A 71 5.54 -1.76 -13.26
C SER A 71 5.44 -1.82 -11.74
N LEU A 72 4.33 -2.33 -11.17
CA LEU A 72 4.18 -2.52 -9.72
C LEU A 72 5.25 -3.45 -9.16
N LYS A 73 5.45 -4.61 -9.79
CA LYS A 73 6.45 -5.59 -9.37
C LYS A 73 7.86 -5.03 -9.44
N SER A 74 8.20 -4.32 -10.51
CA SER A 74 9.51 -3.68 -10.67
C SER A 74 9.75 -2.64 -9.58
N TYR A 75 8.75 -1.81 -9.29
CA TYR A 75 8.85 -0.79 -8.25
C TYR A 75 9.05 -1.42 -6.87
N LEU A 76 8.20 -2.38 -6.49
CA LEU A 76 8.30 -3.07 -5.20
C LEU A 76 9.64 -3.79 -5.01
N SER A 77 10.21 -4.35 -6.08
CA SER A 77 11.50 -5.02 -6.05
C SER A 77 12.68 -4.06 -5.84
N GLY A 78 12.51 -2.78 -6.16
CA GLY A 78 13.52 -1.73 -5.98
C GLY A 78 13.51 -1.05 -4.61
N ILE A 79 12.55 -1.37 -3.74
CA ILE A 79 12.41 -0.73 -2.44
C ILE A 79 13.50 -1.26 -1.48
N ASP A 80 14.38 -0.36 -1.04
CA ASP A 80 15.34 -0.66 0.01
C ASP A 80 14.64 -0.73 1.38
N CYS A 81 14.64 -1.93 1.98
CA CYS A 81 14.03 -2.21 3.27
C CYS A 81 15.03 -2.13 4.45
N ASN A 82 16.20 -1.51 4.26
CA ASN A 82 17.22 -1.34 5.31
C ASN A 82 16.81 -0.35 6.43
N ARG A 83 15.64 0.27 6.31
CA ARG A 83 15.04 1.17 7.31
C ARG A 83 13.59 0.79 7.54
N LYS A 84 13.01 1.29 8.63
CA LYS A 84 11.58 1.17 8.89
C LYS A 84 10.78 1.73 7.72
N THR A 85 10.01 0.87 7.07
CA THR A 85 9.39 1.11 5.77
C THR A 85 7.91 0.74 5.80
N ILE A 86 7.06 1.64 5.34
CA ILE A 86 5.66 1.36 5.05
C ILE A 86 5.43 1.47 3.55
N VAL A 87 4.87 0.44 2.95
CA VAL A 87 4.39 0.47 1.57
C VAL A 87 2.87 0.53 1.58
N ILE A 88 2.30 1.54 0.93
CA ILE A 88 0.86 1.72 0.75
C ILE A 88 0.55 1.53 -0.73
N VAL A 89 -0.27 0.54 -1.07
CA VAL A 89 -0.73 0.30 -2.45
C VAL A 89 -2.21 0.63 -2.53
N GLU A 90 -2.58 1.67 -3.27
CA GLU A 90 -3.97 2.06 -3.54
C GLU A 90 -4.42 1.62 -4.93
N GLY A 91 -5.56 0.95 -5.03
CA GLY A 91 -6.13 0.52 -6.31
C GLY A 91 -5.42 -0.66 -6.97
N LEU A 92 -5.01 -1.65 -6.18
CA LEU A 92 -4.36 -2.87 -6.68
C LEU A 92 -5.22 -3.62 -7.71
N LEU A 93 -6.54 -3.68 -7.54
CA LEU A 93 -7.49 -4.27 -8.47
C LEU A 93 -7.50 -3.55 -9.81
N GLN A 94 -7.32 -2.23 -9.81
CA GLN A 94 -7.23 -1.44 -11.05
C GLN A 94 -5.94 -1.78 -11.80
N ILE A 95 -4.81 -1.87 -11.08
CA ILE A 95 -3.53 -2.33 -11.61
C ILE A 95 -3.63 -3.75 -12.20
N LEU A 96 -4.32 -4.67 -11.52
CA LEU A 96 -4.56 -6.04 -11.97
C LEU A 96 -5.47 -6.13 -13.20
N SER A 97 -6.42 -5.20 -13.31
CA SER A 97 -7.38 -5.16 -14.42
C SER A 97 -6.74 -4.62 -15.69
N ASN A 98 -5.74 -3.75 -15.55
CA ASN A 98 -4.95 -3.23 -16.64
C ASN A 98 -3.84 -4.23 -17.02
N GLY A 99 -3.97 -4.84 -18.20
CA GLY A 99 -2.88 -5.65 -18.78
C GLY A 99 -3.14 -7.15 -18.84
N PHE A 100 -4.26 -7.65 -18.29
CA PHE A 100 -4.60 -9.08 -18.41
C PHE A 100 -6.04 -9.31 -18.84
N SER A 101 -6.23 -10.17 -19.83
CA SER A 101 -7.52 -10.75 -20.19
C SER A 101 -7.77 -12.08 -19.47
N ASP A 102 -6.72 -12.84 -19.13
CA ASP A 102 -6.81 -14.14 -18.46
C ASP A 102 -6.87 -14.01 -16.93
N TYR A 103 -7.87 -14.65 -16.32
CA TYR A 103 -8.06 -14.72 -14.87
C TYR A 103 -6.95 -15.51 -14.15
N THR A 104 -6.41 -16.54 -14.80
CA THR A 104 -5.35 -17.38 -14.22
C THR A 104 -4.07 -16.58 -14.07
N GLU A 105 -3.68 -15.86 -15.11
CA GLU A 105 -2.50 -15.01 -15.12
C GLU A 105 -2.60 -13.90 -14.06
N LYS A 106 -3.76 -13.23 -13.96
CA LYS A 106 -4.04 -12.25 -12.90
C LYS A 106 -3.79 -12.80 -11.50
N ASN A 107 -4.28 -14.00 -11.21
CA ASN A 107 -4.12 -14.61 -9.90
C ASN A 107 -2.66 -14.98 -9.59
N CYS A 108 -1.92 -15.47 -10.59
CA CYS A 108 -0.49 -15.74 -10.43
C CYS A 108 0.28 -14.47 -10.04
N TYR A 109 0.08 -13.37 -10.76
CA TYR A 109 0.75 -12.10 -10.45
C TYR A 109 0.33 -11.52 -9.10
N LEU A 110 -0.96 -11.61 -8.74
CA LEU A 110 -1.43 -11.18 -7.43
C LEU A 110 -0.74 -11.97 -6.30
N VAL A 111 -0.63 -13.29 -6.45
CA VAL A 111 0.11 -14.13 -5.49
C VAL A 111 1.58 -13.71 -5.41
N GLU A 112 2.25 -13.45 -6.55
CA GLU A 112 3.64 -12.99 -6.56
C GLU A 112 3.85 -11.67 -5.82
N ILE A 113 2.99 -10.67 -6.04
CA ILE A 113 3.05 -9.38 -5.34
C ILE A 113 2.84 -9.58 -3.85
N LEU A 114 1.80 -10.32 -3.45
CA LEU A 114 1.49 -10.53 -2.05
C LEU A 114 2.60 -11.33 -1.34
N MET A 115 3.22 -12.28 -2.04
CA MET A 115 4.39 -13.00 -1.54
C MET A 115 5.62 -12.09 -1.42
N THR A 116 5.81 -11.15 -2.34
CA THR A 116 6.89 -10.16 -2.27
C THR A 116 6.73 -9.27 -1.05
N LEU A 117 5.54 -8.69 -0.87
CA LEU A 117 5.21 -7.87 0.29
C LEU A 117 5.36 -8.67 1.61
N LYS A 118 4.90 -9.92 1.64
CA LYS A 118 5.00 -10.78 2.81
C LYS A 118 6.44 -11.21 3.14
N LYS A 119 7.29 -11.45 2.15
CA LYS A 119 8.71 -11.72 2.36
C LYS A 119 9.41 -10.54 3.00
N SER A 120 9.08 -9.32 2.56
CA SER A 120 9.65 -8.10 3.13
C SER A 120 9.28 -7.94 4.61
N GLU A 121 8.09 -8.39 5.04
CA GLU A 121 7.68 -8.38 6.47
C GLU A 121 8.44 -9.32 7.39
N ALA A 122 9.20 -10.29 6.84
CA ALA A 122 10.13 -11.06 7.66
C ALA A 122 11.23 -10.15 8.26
N ASN A 123 11.47 -8.99 7.68
CA ASN A 123 12.11 -7.87 8.36
C ASN A 123 11.06 -7.15 9.21
N HIS A 124 11.24 -7.16 10.54
CA HIS A 124 10.34 -6.53 11.52
C HIS A 124 10.08 -5.03 11.27
N ASP A 125 10.88 -4.42 10.41
CA ASP A 125 10.85 -3.01 10.03
C ASP A 125 10.02 -2.73 8.77
N PHE A 126 9.36 -3.72 8.17
CA PHE A 126 8.54 -3.54 6.97
C PHE A 126 7.05 -3.76 7.25
N LYS A 127 6.19 -2.87 6.74
CA LYS A 127 4.74 -3.03 6.76
C LYS A 127 4.14 -2.76 5.39
N ALA A 128 3.29 -3.65 4.92
CA ALA A 128 2.48 -3.42 3.71
C ALA A 128 1.02 -3.10 4.07
N ILE A 129 0.48 -2.06 3.45
CA ILE A 129 -0.92 -1.62 3.53
C ILE A 129 -1.50 -1.66 2.11
N ILE A 130 -2.59 -2.39 1.92
CA ILE A 130 -3.35 -2.37 0.66
C ILE A 130 -4.67 -1.65 0.89
N LEU A 131 -4.93 -0.63 0.07
CA LEU A 131 -6.15 0.20 0.07
C LEU A 131 -6.93 -0.08 -1.19
N ASP A 132 -7.98 -0.89 -1.06
CA ASP A 132 -8.73 -1.32 -2.23
C ASP A 132 -10.19 -1.67 -1.88
N GLU A 133 -11.08 -1.50 -2.85
CA GLU A 133 -12.47 -1.91 -2.80
C GLU A 133 -12.56 -3.41 -3.15
N LEU A 134 -12.03 -4.27 -2.28
CA LEU A 134 -11.98 -5.70 -2.55
C LEU A 134 -13.37 -6.33 -2.52
N ASN A 135 -13.94 -6.56 -3.71
CA ASN A 135 -15.09 -7.44 -3.93
C ASN A 135 -14.68 -8.90 -4.19
N TYR A 136 -13.39 -9.21 -4.37
CA TYR A 136 -12.92 -10.57 -4.67
C TYR A 136 -11.92 -11.09 -3.65
N PHE A 137 -12.20 -12.30 -3.19
CA PHE A 137 -11.46 -13.04 -2.18
C PHE A 137 -10.15 -13.57 -2.78
N VAL A 138 -9.01 -13.03 -2.34
CA VAL A 138 -7.82 -13.86 -2.16
C VAL A 138 -7.52 -13.87 -0.66
N SER A 139 -8.00 -14.91 0.01
CA SER A 139 -7.58 -15.24 1.37
C SER A 139 -6.18 -15.85 1.29
N LEU A 140 -5.19 -14.99 1.09
CA LEU A 140 -3.86 -15.26 1.62
C LEU A 140 -3.98 -14.92 3.10
N HIS A 141 -3.50 -15.79 3.98
CA HIS A 141 -3.43 -15.53 5.42
C HIS A 141 -2.64 -14.24 5.69
N CYS A 142 -3.32 -13.08 5.58
CA CYS A 142 -2.99 -11.82 6.19
C CYS A 142 -3.28 -12.04 7.67
N SER A 143 -2.27 -11.88 8.52
CA SER A 143 -2.42 -11.99 9.96
C SER A 143 -3.49 -11.05 10.50
N ASP A 144 -3.74 -9.92 9.82
CA ASP A 144 -4.57 -8.83 10.30
C ASP A 144 -5.44 -8.24 9.18
N LEU A 145 -6.59 -8.87 8.90
CA LEU A 145 -7.65 -8.24 8.11
C LEU A 145 -8.33 -7.16 8.96
N ILE A 146 -8.14 -5.89 8.61
CA ILE A 146 -8.80 -4.77 9.30
C ILE A 146 -10.05 -4.38 8.50
N LYS A 147 -11.22 -4.78 9.02
CA LYS A 147 -12.52 -4.32 8.51
C LYS A 147 -12.80 -2.91 9.03
N VAL A 148 -13.02 -1.95 8.13
CA VAL A 148 -13.49 -0.60 8.49
C VAL A 148 -15.01 -0.54 8.24
N SER A 149 -15.78 -0.44 9.32
CA SER A 149 -17.25 -0.60 9.39
C SER A 149 -18.04 0.60 8.90
#